data_AF-A0A7C6EC58-F1
#
_entry.id   AF-A0A7C6EC58-F1
#
_cell.length_a   1.000
_cell.length_b   1.000
_cell.length_c   1.000
_cell.angle_alpha   90.00
_cell.angle_beta   90.00
_cell.angle_gamma   90.00
#
_symmetry.space_group_name_H-M   'P 1'
#
loop_
_entity.id
_entity.type
_entity.pdbx_description
1 polymer ?
#
loop_
_entity_poly.entity_id
_entity_poly.type
_entity_poly.pdbx_seq_one_letter_code
_entity_poly.pdbx_strand_id
1 'polypeptide(L)'
;MIDAEKIVNGMIKNGLAVRTAQHAAAVLRHALNKAIERGYLQVNPVSKIRVPRKNRRTRFLTKDEAEKLLDELKKRSLKTYEMAF
;
A
#
# COMPACT_ATOMS: atom_id res chain seq x y z
N MET A 1 -19.93 -18.11 4.56
CA MET A 1 -18.63 -18.10 3.85
C MET A 1 -18.24 -16.65 3.59
N ILE A 2 -17.01 -16.23 3.91
CA ILE A 2 -16.58 -14.83 3.73
C ILE A 2 -16.48 -14.50 2.23
N ASP A 3 -17.24 -13.51 1.78
CA ASP A 3 -17.14 -12.96 0.42
C ASP A 3 -16.14 -11.79 0.44
N ALA A 4 -14.87 -12.13 0.21
CA ALA A 4 -13.81 -11.18 0.34
C ALA A 4 -13.68 -10.24 -0.88
N GLU A 5 -14.32 -10.55 -2.02
CA GLU A 5 -14.49 -9.61 -3.12
C GLU A 5 -15.43 -8.46 -2.73
N LYS A 6 -16.55 -8.77 -2.04
CA LYS A 6 -17.44 -7.72 -1.50
C LYS A 6 -16.73 -6.80 -0.53
N ILE A 7 -15.85 -7.32 0.32
CA ILE A 7 -15.07 -6.50 1.26
C ILE A 7 -14.16 -5.52 0.50
N VAL A 8 -13.35 -6.04 -0.42
CA VAL A 8 -12.41 -5.22 -1.22
C VAL A 8 -13.16 -4.18 -2.06
N ASN A 9 -14.24 -4.57 -2.72
CA ASN A 9 -15.04 -3.67 -3.54
C ASN A 9 -15.77 -2.62 -2.69
N GLY A 10 -16.26 -2.99 -1.50
CA GLY A 10 -16.85 -2.07 -0.54
C GLY A 10 -15.86 -1.00 -0.08
N MET A 11 -14.60 -1.39 0.21
CA MET A 11 -13.55 -0.44 0.57
C MET A 11 -13.31 0.60 -0.53
N ILE A 12 -13.24 0.16 -1.78
CA ILE A 12 -13.04 1.05 -2.93
C ILE A 12 -14.26 1.95 -3.14
N LYS A 13 -15.47 1.41 -3.04
CA LYS A 13 -16.73 2.16 -3.16
C LYS A 13 -16.84 3.24 -2.09
N ASN A 14 -16.33 2.99 -0.89
CA ASN A 14 -16.29 3.94 0.22
C ASN A 14 -15.16 4.98 0.10
N GLY A 15 -14.48 5.05 -1.05
CA GLY A 15 -13.46 6.06 -1.33
C GLY A 15 -12.06 5.75 -0.76
N LEU A 16 -11.85 4.56 -0.19
CA LEU A 16 -10.52 4.18 0.27
C LEU A 16 -9.55 3.99 -0.90
N ALA A 17 -8.29 4.31 -0.66
CA ALA A 17 -7.26 4.10 -1.67
C ALA A 17 -7.15 2.60 -2.03
N VAL A 18 -6.95 2.32 -3.32
CA VAL A 18 -6.73 0.96 -3.83
C VAL A 18 -5.60 0.25 -3.08
N ARG A 19 -4.54 0.98 -2.72
CA ARG A 19 -3.43 0.48 -1.89
C ARG A 19 -3.91 -0.02 -0.52
N THR A 20 -4.85 0.67 0.12
CA THR A 20 -5.44 0.28 1.40
C THR A 20 -6.23 -1.03 1.25
N ALA A 21 -7.04 -1.15 0.20
CA ALA A 21 -7.78 -2.38 -0.07
C ALA A 21 -6.85 -3.58 -0.37
N GLN A 22 -5.72 -3.35 -1.06
CA GLN A 22 -4.68 -4.37 -1.25
C GLN A 22 -4.07 -4.84 0.06
N HIS A 23 -3.74 -3.91 0.97
CA HIS A 23 -3.19 -4.26 2.28
C HIS A 23 -4.19 -5.07 3.10
N ALA A 24 -5.45 -4.67 3.14
CA ALA A 24 -6.49 -5.43 3.84
C ALA A 24 -6.64 -6.85 3.29
N ALA A 25 -6.69 -7.01 1.96
CA ALA A 25 -6.77 -8.32 1.32
C ALA A 25 -5.53 -9.20 1.62
N ALA A 26 -4.33 -8.61 1.64
CA ALA A 26 -3.10 -9.33 1.96
C ALA A 26 -3.08 -9.81 3.42
N VAL A 27 -3.48 -8.95 4.37
CA VAL A 27 -3.58 -9.30 5.80
C VAL A 27 -4.60 -10.42 6.01
N LEU A 28 -5.79 -10.29 5.42
CA LEU A 28 -6.84 -11.30 5.54
C LEU A 28 -6.39 -12.65 4.94
N ARG A 29 -5.72 -12.63 3.79
CA ARG A 29 -5.14 -13.84 3.17
C ARG A 29 -4.17 -14.52 4.12
N HIS A 30 -3.26 -13.76 4.73
CA HIS A 30 -2.27 -14.31 5.64
C HIS A 30 -2.91 -14.92 6.89
N ALA A 31 -3.85 -14.22 7.52
CA ALA A 31 -4.57 -14.72 8.68
C ALA A 31 -5.33 -16.03 8.39
N LEU A 32 -5.99 -16.11 7.23
CA LEU A 32 -6.73 -17.31 6.85
C LEU A 32 -5.83 -18.46 6.41
N ASN A 33 -4.66 -18.19 5.82
CA ASN A 33 -3.66 -19.23 5.60
C ASN A 33 -3.16 -19.81 6.93
N LYS A 34 -2.93 -18.96 7.95
CA LYS A 34 -2.59 -19.45 9.30
C LYS A 34 -3.70 -20.26 9.94
N ALA A 35 -4.96 -19.93 9.67
CA ALA A 35 -6.10 -20.73 10.11
C ALA A 35 -6.10 -22.13 9.44
N ILE A 36 -5.71 -22.24 8.17
CA ILE A 36 -5.56 -23.53 7.47
C ILE A 36 -4.41 -24.34 8.06
N GLU A 37 -3.24 -23.72 8.26
CA GLU A 37 -2.09 -24.40 8.89
C GLU A 37 -2.43 -24.99 10.26
N ARG A 38 -3.32 -24.34 11.00
CA ARG A 38 -3.79 -24.79 12.32
C ARG A 38 -5.01 -25.73 12.27
N GLY A 39 -5.49 -26.08 11.07
CA GLY A 39 -6.62 -27.00 10.88
C GLY A 39 -8.01 -26.39 11.10
N TYR A 40 -8.13 -25.07 11.28
CA TYR A 40 -9.43 -24.40 11.45
C TYR A 40 -10.21 -24.24 10.14
N LEU A 41 -9.51 -24.25 9.01
CA LEU A 41 -10.09 -24.10 7.67
C LEU A 41 -9.43 -25.09 6.70
N GLN A 42 -10.20 -25.56 5.73
CA GLN A 42 -9.68 -26.41 4.64
C GLN A 42 -9.22 -25.59 3.44
N VAL A 43 -9.86 -24.45 3.18
CA VAL A 43 -9.59 -23.61 2.00
C VAL A 43 -9.63 -22.14 2.38
N ASN A 44 -8.72 -21.35 1.79
CA ASN A 44 -8.70 -19.90 2.00
C ASN A 44 -9.70 -19.21 1.05
N PRO A 45 -10.79 -18.60 1.55
CA PRO A 45 -11.77 -17.90 0.71
C PRO A 45 -11.18 -16.67 0.01
N VAL A 46 -10.03 -16.17 0.45
CA VAL A 46 -9.34 -14.99 -0.11
C VAL A 46 -8.34 -15.37 -1.20
N SER A 47 -8.07 -16.66 -1.39
CA SER A 47 -7.00 -17.14 -2.27
C SER A 47 -7.11 -16.63 -3.71
N LYS A 48 -8.33 -16.46 -4.24
CA LYS A 48 -8.58 -16.15 -5.65
C LYS A 48 -9.02 -14.71 -5.94
N ILE A 49 -9.08 -13.84 -4.93
CA ILE A 49 -9.54 -12.46 -5.14
C ILE A 49 -8.59 -11.70 -6.07
N ARG A 50 -9.16 -10.98 -7.02
CA ARG A 50 -8.47 -9.98 -7.83
C ARG A 50 -8.62 -8.61 -7.20
N VAL A 51 -7.55 -8.09 -6.61
CA VAL A 51 -7.53 -6.69 -6.14
C VAL A 51 -7.01 -5.80 -7.27
N PRO A 52 -7.69 -4.69 -7.61
CA PRO A 52 -7.21 -3.78 -8.63
C PRO A 52 -5.81 -3.25 -8.28
N ARG A 53 -4.96 -3.10 -9.29
CA ARG A 53 -3.64 -2.49 -9.15
C ARG A 53 -3.67 -1.08 -9.70
N LYS A 54 -3.27 -0.11 -8.88
CA LYS A 54 -3.09 1.28 -9.31
C LYS A 54 -1.61 1.62 -9.29
N ASN A 55 -0.95 1.49 -10.43
CA ASN A 55 0.45 1.89 -10.61
C ASN A 55 0.51 3.40 -10.84
N ARG A 56 0.35 4.20 -9.78
CA ARG A 56 0.65 5.63 -9.87
C ARG A 56 2.17 5.75 -9.95
N ARG A 57 2.69 6.19 -11.10
CA ARG A 57 4.07 6.67 -11.20
C ARG A 57 4.14 7.98 -10.43
N THR A 58 4.91 8.00 -9.34
CA THR A 58 5.35 9.27 -8.76
C THR A 58 6.37 9.85 -9.71
N ARG A 59 6.19 11.11 -10.13
CA ARG A 59 7.22 11.78 -10.93
C ARG A 59 8.43 12.08 -10.06
N PHE A 60 9.60 12.11 -10.68
CA PHE A 60 10.79 12.63 -10.03
C PHE A 60 10.80 14.17 -10.05
N LEU A 61 11.59 14.76 -9.16
CA LEU A 61 11.85 16.19 -9.17
C LEU A 61 12.62 16.55 -10.44
N THR A 62 12.32 17.70 -11.02
CA THR A 62 13.21 18.32 -12.01
C THR A 62 14.45 18.87 -11.31
N LYS A 63 15.48 19.25 -12.08
CA LYS A 63 16.70 19.85 -11.53
C LYS A 63 16.38 21.09 -10.68
N ASP A 64 15.57 22.00 -11.22
CA ASP A 64 15.16 23.23 -10.54
C ASP A 64 14.38 22.96 -9.24
N GLU A 65 13.58 21.90 -9.21
CA GLU A 65 12.82 21.51 -8.01
C GLU A 65 13.72 20.88 -6.95
N ALA A 66 14.73 20.12 -7.37
CA ALA A 66 15.73 19.57 -6.47
C ALA A 66 16.59 20.68 -5.86
N GLU A 67 17.02 21.67 -6.65
CA GLU A 67 17.76 22.84 -6.15
C GLU A 67 16.95 23.62 -5.11
N LYS A 68 15.68 23.91 -5.41
CA LYS A 68 14.77 24.57 -4.44
C LYS A 68 14.59 23.77 -3.15
N LEU A 69 14.48 22.45 -3.26
CA LEU A 69 14.38 21.57 -2.09
C LEU A 69 15.66 21.64 -1.25
N LEU A 70 16.83 21.54 -1.90
CA LEU A 70 18.14 21.59 -1.24
C LEU A 70 18.37 22.93 -0.52
N ASP A 71 18.03 24.05 -1.16
CA ASP A 71 18.14 25.38 -0.55
C ASP A 71 17.30 25.48 0.73
N GLU A 72 16.10 24.91 0.73
CA GLU A 72 15.22 24.93 1.91
C GLU A 72 15.69 23.96 3.01
N LEU A 73 16.23 22.80 2.63
CA LEU A 73 16.84 21.87 3.57
C LEU A 73 18.02 22.52 4.29
N LYS A 74 18.87 23.26 3.57
CA LYS A 74 20.04 23.93 4.13
C LYS A 74 19.66 24.96 5.20
N LYS A 75 18.55 25.68 5.03
CA LYS A 75 18.02 26.62 6.02
C LYS A 75 17.54 25.92 7.29
N ARG A 76 16.96 24.73 7.16
CA ARG A 76 16.35 24.01 8.29
C ARG A 76 17.33 23.13 9.07
N SER A 77 18.24 22.47 8.37
CA SER A 77 19.21 21.52 8.96
C SER A 77 20.32 21.22 7.97
N LEU A 78 21.54 21.65 8.30
CA LEU A 78 22.72 21.37 7.48
C LEU A 78 22.94 19.87 7.30
N LYS A 79 22.74 19.08 8.35
CA LYS A 79 22.85 17.61 8.29
C LYS A 79 21.87 16.99 7.29
N THR A 80 20.64 17.49 7.26
CA THR A 80 19.62 16.96 6.32
C THR A 80 19.94 17.36 4.87
N TYR A 81 20.48 18.56 4.67
CA TYR A 81 20.99 18.99 3.36
C TYR A 81 22.12 18.08 2.86
N GLU A 82 23.13 17.82 3.71
CA GLU A 82 24.28 16.97 3.36
C GLU A 82 23.89 15.52 3.06
N MET A 83 22.84 14.98 3.69
CA MET A 83 22.33 13.63 3.39
C MET A 83 21.58 13.55 2.06
N ALA A 84 21.08 14.67 1.55
CA ALA A 84 20.24 14.73 0.34
C ALA A 84 21.01 15.20 -0.90
N PHE A 85 22.22 15.74 -0.72
CA PHE A 85 23.15 16.18 -1.76
C PHE A 85 24.00 15.01 -2.27
#